data_AF-A0A966YEC0-F1
#
_entry.id   AF-A0A966YEC0-F1
#
_cell.length_a   1.000
_cell.length_b   1.000
_cell.length_c   1.000
_cell.angle_alpha   90.00
_cell.angle_beta   90.00
_cell.angle_gamma   90.00
#
_symmetry.space_group_name_H-M   'P 1'
#
loop_
_entity.id
_entity.type
_entity.pdbx_description
1 polymer ?
#
loop_
_entity_poly.entity_id
_entity_poly.type
_entity_poly.pdbx_seq_one_letter_code
_entity_poly.pdbx_strand_id
1 'polypeptide(L)'
;GRLYLWGDKGVVTCLDAATGTIRWKERVGGNFSASPVAIGSHIINVSSDGEIVALDDADEFVIRSRFLLEEETRATPAIAAGWFVLRTASRLRGLQLQPRAD
;
A
#
# COMPACT_ATOMS: atom_id res chain seq x y z
N GLY A 1 11.56 3.93 14.32
CA GLY A 1 10.92 3.23 13.18
C GLY A 1 9.74 4.05 12.70
N ARG A 2 9.21 3.77 11.51
CA ARG A 2 8.03 4.49 10.99
C ARG A 2 6.78 3.64 11.17
N LEU A 3 5.68 4.27 11.55
CA LEU A 3 4.34 3.68 11.53
C LEU A 3 3.50 4.41 10.50
N TYR A 4 2.79 3.64 9.67
CA TYR A 4 1.92 4.14 8.63
C TYR A 4 0.47 3.85 8.98
N LEU A 5 -0.34 4.91 9.02
CA LEU A 5 -1.78 4.81 9.18
C LEU A 5 -2.44 5.19 7.86
N TRP A 6 -3.24 4.30 7.30
CA TRP A 6 -3.96 4.51 6.05
C TRP A 6 -5.44 4.48 6.31
N GLY A 7 -6.08 5.65 6.32
CA GLY A 7 -7.50 5.78 6.60
C GLY A 7 -8.36 5.50 5.36
N ASP A 8 -9.63 5.16 5.60
CA ASP A 8 -10.58 4.73 4.57
C ASP A 8 -10.70 5.72 3.41
N LYS A 9 -10.59 7.02 3.66
CA LYS A 9 -10.66 8.07 2.63
C LYS A 9 -9.31 8.40 1.97
N GLY A 10 -8.35 7.48 2.04
CA GLY A 10 -7.02 7.62 1.44
C GLY A 10 -6.17 8.72 2.08
N VAL A 11 -6.40 9.03 3.36
CA VAL A 11 -5.47 9.88 4.14
C VAL A 11 -4.41 8.97 4.72
N VAL A 12 -3.16 9.27 4.44
CA VAL A 12 -2.02 8.51 4.93
C VAL A 12 -1.22 9.37 5.89
N THR A 13 -0.92 8.83 7.06
CA THR A 13 -0.08 9.50 8.06
C THR A 13 1.14 8.62 8.32
N CYS A 14 2.33 9.19 8.18
CA CYS A 14 3.56 8.60 8.67
C CYS A 14 3.95 9.27 9.98
N LEU A 15 4.26 8.45 10.98
CA LEU A 15 4.67 8.92 12.29
C LEU A 15 5.87 8.13 12.82
N ASP A 16 6.61 8.75 13.73
CA ASP A 16 7.61 8.04 14.50
C ASP A 16 6.94 7.02 15.43
N ALA A 17 7.27 5.75 15.25
CA ALA A 17 6.61 4.66 15.95
C ALA A 17 6.85 4.66 17.47
N ALA A 18 7.93 5.29 17.94
CA ALA A 18 8.25 5.33 19.37
C ALA A 18 7.54 6.50 20.08
N THR A 19 7.46 7.66 19.40
CA THR A 19 6.95 8.89 20.04
C THR A 19 5.53 9.26 19.64
N GLY A 20 5.00 8.71 18.54
CA GLY A 20 3.74 9.16 17.98
C GLY A 20 3.84 10.44 17.14
N THR A 21 5.03 11.04 17.03
CA THR A 21 5.21 12.33 16.34
C THR A 21 4.94 12.17 14.84
N ILE A 22 3.99 12.95 14.31
CA ILE A 22 3.67 12.95 12.88
C ILE A 22 4.86 13.52 12.10
N ARG A 23 5.35 12.75 11.12
CA ARG A 23 6.36 13.20 10.16
C ARG A 23 5.69 13.91 8.98
N TRP A 24 4.64 13.28 8.44
CA TRP A 24 3.80 13.86 7.41
C TRP A 24 2.39 13.27 7.44
N LYS A 25 1.43 14.00 6.87
CA LYS A 25 0.04 13.59 6.71
C LYS A 25 -0.49 14.11 5.38
N GLU A 26 -0.73 13.19 4.46
CA GLU A 26 -1.05 13.51 3.06
C GLU A 26 -2.24 12.70 2.56
N ARG A 27 -2.77 13.10 1.40
CA ARG A 27 -3.92 12.44 0.77
C ARG A 27 -3.50 11.75 -0.52
N VAL A 28 -3.63 10.42 -0.54
CA VAL A 28 -3.51 9.58 -1.74
C VAL A 28 -4.80 9.61 -2.56
N GLY A 29 -5.95 9.75 -1.90
CA GLY A 29 -7.27 9.65 -2.54
C GLY A 29 -7.68 8.20 -2.84
N GLY A 30 -8.97 7.97 -3.07
CA GLY A 30 -9.57 6.63 -3.18
C GLY A 30 -10.26 6.17 -1.88
N ASN A 31 -10.85 4.98 -1.93
CA ASN A 31 -11.58 4.38 -0.80
C ASN A 31 -10.91 3.06 -0.38
N PHE A 32 -10.37 2.98 0.82
CA PHE A 32 -9.57 1.84 1.29
C PHE A 32 -10.32 1.08 2.39
N SER A 33 -10.37 -0.23 2.24
CA SER A 33 -10.78 -1.15 3.31
C SER A 33 -9.70 -2.20 3.62
N ALA A 34 -8.74 -2.38 2.70
CA ALA A 34 -7.55 -3.17 2.90
C ALA A 34 -6.54 -2.46 3.82
N SER A 35 -5.72 -3.26 4.49
CA SER A 35 -4.59 -2.77 5.29
C SER A 35 -3.35 -2.52 4.42
N PRO A 36 -2.56 -1.47 4.71
CA PRO A 36 -1.29 -1.28 4.03
C PRO A 36 -0.28 -2.37 4.43
N VAL A 37 0.61 -2.72 3.50
CA VAL A 37 1.67 -3.70 3.67
C VAL A 37 3.03 -3.07 3.33
N ALA A 38 4.06 -3.39 4.11
CA ALA A 38 5.42 -2.97 3.83
C ALA A 38 6.14 -4.03 2.96
N ILE A 39 6.76 -3.60 1.86
CA ILE A 39 7.52 -4.47 0.95
C ILE A 39 8.79 -3.74 0.50
N GLY A 40 9.95 -4.20 0.99
CA GLY A 40 11.22 -3.53 0.73
C GLY A 40 11.20 -2.08 1.23
N SER A 41 11.49 -1.13 0.35
CA SER A 41 11.47 0.32 0.65
C SER A 41 10.11 0.99 0.37
N HIS A 42 9.02 0.22 0.31
CA HIS A 42 7.71 0.74 -0.08
C HIS A 42 6.60 0.34 0.89
N ILE A 43 5.61 1.22 1.02
CA ILE A 43 4.33 0.96 1.68
C ILE A 43 3.26 0.89 0.61
N ILE A 44 2.60 -0.25 0.50
CA ILE A 44 1.63 -0.53 -0.57
C ILE A 44 0.24 -0.72 0.05
N ASN A 45 -0.78 -0.19 -0.60
CA ASN A 45 -2.17 -0.50 -0.27
C ASN A 45 -3.01 -0.63 -1.55
N VAL A 46 -4.16 -1.27 -1.45
CA VAL A 46 -5.11 -1.42 -2.55
C VAL A 46 -6.44 -0.77 -2.19
N SER A 47 -6.93 0.11 -3.08
CA SER A 47 -8.25 0.72 -2.94
C SER A 47 -9.34 -0.30 -3.24
N SER A 48 -10.58 0.03 -2.86
CA SER A 48 -11.75 -0.81 -3.08
C SER A 48 -12.05 -1.00 -4.57
N ASP A 49 -11.65 -0.02 -5.39
CA ASP A 49 -11.79 -0.03 -6.85
C ASP A 49 -10.63 -0.79 -7.54
N GLY A 50 -9.73 -1.40 -6.76
CA GLY A 50 -8.63 -2.21 -7.29
C GLY A 50 -7.38 -1.41 -7.69
N GLU A 51 -7.28 -0.14 -7.28
CA GLU A 51 -6.06 0.64 -7.50
C GLU A 51 -5.01 0.29 -6.43
N ILE A 52 -3.91 -0.31 -6.85
CA ILE A 52 -2.72 -0.51 -6.02
C ILE A 52 -1.91 0.78 -6.05
N VAL A 53 -1.59 1.31 -4.87
CA VAL A 53 -0.72 2.48 -4.69
C VAL A 53 0.51 2.08 -3.90
N ALA A 54 1.69 2.45 -4.38
CA ALA A 54 2.95 2.30 -3.66
C ALA A 54 3.50 3.68 -3.25
N LEU A 55 3.77 3.84 -1.97
CA LEU A 55 4.49 4.97 -1.39
C LEU A 55 5.91 4.55 -1.05
N ASP A 56 6.84 5.51 -0.97
CA ASP A 56 8.11 5.26 -0.29
C ASP A 56 7.94 5.07 1.21
N ASP A 57 8.72 4.16 1.77
CA ASP A 57 9.05 4.16 3.20
C ASP A 57 10.12 5.24 3.49
N ALA A 58 9.69 6.50 3.52
CA ALA A 58 10.56 7.67 3.67
C ALA A 58 9.96 8.75 4.59
N ASP A 59 10.82 9.72 4.93
CA ASP A 59 10.44 10.91 5.72
C ASP A 59 9.71 11.99 4.92
N GLU A 60 9.57 11.77 3.61
CA GLU A 60 8.80 12.58 2.71
C GLU A 60 7.70 11.74 2.07
N PHE A 61 6.56 12.37 1.78
CA PHE A 61 5.48 11.71 1.07
C PHE A 61 5.78 11.65 -0.43
N VAL A 62 5.99 10.43 -0.94
CA VAL A 62 6.24 10.19 -2.36
C VAL A 62 5.39 9.01 -2.83
N ILE A 63 4.51 9.23 -3.80
CA ILE A 63 3.83 8.16 -4.54
C ILE A 63 4.81 7.68 -5.61
N ARG A 64 5.24 6.43 -5.52
CA ARG A 64 6.14 5.82 -6.51
C ARG A 64 5.42 5.25 -7.71
N SER A 65 4.29 4.62 -7.49
CA SER A 65 3.52 4.02 -8.57
C SER A 65 2.05 3.85 -8.22
N ARG A 66 1.23 3.80 -9.28
CA ARG A 66 -0.17 3.41 -9.25
C ARG A 66 -0.38 2.32 -10.30
N PHE A 67 -1.18 1.32 -9.99
CA PHE A 67 -1.52 0.25 -10.91
C PHE A 67 -2.98 -0.17 -10.69
N LEU A 68 -3.75 -0.31 -11.76
CA LEU A 68 -5.15 -0.70 -11.68
C LEU A 68 -5.32 -2.19 -11.99
N LEU A 69 -5.93 -2.93 -11.06
CA LEU A 69 -6.23 -4.36 -11.22
C LEU A 69 -7.41 -4.65 -12.17
N GLU A 70 -8.14 -3.59 -12.54
CA GLU A 70 -9.35 -3.63 -13.36
C GLU A 70 -10.47 -4.48 -12.73
N GLU A 71 -10.48 -4.56 -11.40
CA GLU A 71 -11.44 -5.33 -10.64
C GLU A 71 -11.44 -4.91 -9.17
N GLU A 72 -12.63 -4.81 -8.57
CA GLU A 72 -12.77 -4.46 -7.16
C GLU A 72 -12.14 -5.50 -6.22
N THR A 73 -11.71 -5.02 -5.05
CA THR A 73 -11.22 -5.86 -3.97
C THR A 73 -11.41 -5.17 -2.62
N ARG A 74 -11.53 -5.96 -1.55
CA ARG A 74 -11.43 -5.46 -0.16
C ARG A 74 -10.36 -6.22 0.63
N ALA A 75 -9.57 -7.02 -0.07
CA ALA A 75 -8.62 -7.93 0.56
C ALA A 75 -7.29 -7.22 0.80
N THR A 76 -6.77 -7.37 2.01
CA THR A 76 -5.36 -7.09 2.29
C THR A 76 -4.50 -8.07 1.49
N PRO A 77 -3.54 -7.59 0.68
CA PRO A 77 -2.66 -8.47 -0.07
C PRO A 77 -1.73 -9.28 0.85
N ALA A 78 -1.44 -10.52 0.47
CA ALA A 78 -0.47 -11.39 1.12
C ALA A 78 0.83 -11.43 0.31
N ILE A 79 1.96 -11.41 1.00
CA ILE A 79 3.29 -11.39 0.40
C ILE A 79 3.99 -12.69 0.80
N ALA A 80 4.30 -13.53 -0.18
CA ALA A 80 4.96 -14.80 0.06
C ALA A 80 5.78 -15.25 -1.14
N ALA A 81 7.00 -15.75 -0.90
CA ALA A 81 7.87 -16.32 -1.93
C ALA A 81 8.02 -15.45 -3.20
N GLY A 82 8.14 -14.13 -3.04
CA GLY A 82 8.26 -13.19 -4.15
C GLY A 82 6.95 -12.87 -4.88
N TRP A 83 5.80 -13.23 -4.30
CA TRP A 83 4.48 -12.90 -4.87
C TRP A 83 3.73 -11.92 -3.99
N PHE A 84 3.04 -10.99 -4.64
CA PHE A 84 1.94 -10.23 -4.09
C PHE A 84 0.64 -10.89 -4.54
N VAL A 85 -0.13 -11.42 -3.60
CA VAL A 85 -1.34 -12.21 -3.90
C VAL A 85 -2.54 -11.56 -3.22
N LEU A 86 -3.63 -11.40 -3.96
CA LEU A 86 -4.88 -10.91 -3.40
C LEU A 86 -6.12 -11.47 -4.11
N ARG A 87 -7.21 -11.58 -3.35
CA ARG A 87 -8.53 -11.92 -3.87
C ARG A 87 -9.18 -10.67 -4.44
N THR A 88 -9.56 -10.69 -5.71
CA THR A 88 -10.49 -9.73 -6.33
C THR A 88 -11.92 -10.27 -6.28
N ALA A 89 -12.90 -9.49 -6.73
CA ALA A 89 -14.31 -9.85 -6.72
C ALA A 89 -14.58 -11.28 -7.24
N SER A 90 -13.96 -11.67 -8.36
CA SER A 90 -14.19 -12.96 -9.01
C SER A 90 -13.06 -13.98 -8.85
N ARG A 91 -11.82 -13.58 -8.55
CA ARG A 91 -10.65 -14.46 -8.67
C ARG A 91 -9.54 -14.17 -7.66
N LEU A 92 -8.59 -15.10 -7.55
CA LEU A 92 -7.30 -14.85 -6.89
C LEU A 92 -6.32 -14.36 -7.95
N ARG A 93 -5.59 -13.28 -7.67
CA ARG A 93 -4.56 -12.72 -8.54
C ARG A 93 -3.22 -12.73 -7.84
N GLY A 94 -2.18 -13.07 -8.60
CA GLY A 94 -0.79 -13.01 -8.16
C GLY A 94 0.00 -12.09 -9.09
N LEU A 95 0.78 -11.19 -8.51
CA LEU A 95 1.76 -10.35 -9.20
C LEU A 95 3.15 -10.77 -8.71
N GLN A 96 4.03 -11.13 -9.64
CA GLN A 96 5.40 -11.49 -9.27
C GLN A 96 6.17 -10.22 -8.94
N LEU A 97 6.74 -10.17 -7.74
CA LEU A 97 7.63 -9.11 -7.33
C LEU A 97 8.98 -9.34 -8.02
N GLN A 98 9.33 -8.43 -8.91
CA GLN A 98 10.65 -8.46 -9.53
C GLN A 98 11.68 -7.93 -8.53
N PRO A 99 12.86 -8.58 -8.40
CA PRO A 99 14.00 -7.97 -7.74
C PRO A 99 14.31 -6.64 -8.44
N ARG A 100 14.60 -5.60 -7.66
CA ARG A 100 15.11 -4.36 -8.23
C ARG A 100 16.48 -4.69 -8.83
N ALA A 101 16.67 -4.44 -10.13
CA ALA A 101 18.01 -4.35 -10.69
C ALA A 101 18.70 -3.15 -10.02
N ASP A 102 19.87 -3.42 -9.46
CA ASP A 102 20.76 -2.47 -8.82
C ASP A 102 21.29 -1.40 -9.79
#